data_AF-A0A4P8KZY8-F1
#
_entry.id   AF-A0A4P8KZY8-F1
#
_cell.length_a   1.000
_cell.length_b   1.000
_cell.length_c   1.000
_cell.angle_alpha   90.00
_cell.angle_beta   90.00
_cell.angle_gamma   90.00
#
_symmetry.space_group_name_H-M   'P 1'
#
loop_
_entity.id
_entity.type
_entity.pdbx_description
1 polymer ?
#
loop_
_entity_poly.entity_id
_entity_poly.type
_entity_poly.pdbx_seq_one_letter_code
_entity_poly.pdbx_strand_id
1 'polypeptide(L)'
;MNLVDMPFPVRFFVNAGTHLVPLSAETEKAVLPCSAGGDVSVPGLTYGFYFEALRRFFLREDWAPLTFCVSQALGKDVGLSHILGLDLISEKHGAFYHVCRARAKLSDATVELAVNTAAATHQKAFLENEVALLRKLQCRIPKPFLPRVMVSGETFYLDEEGRLLPLRLFVAEWFTGFHEFHLARSKDATRVRIKIWDGSRVEQPLTVPETHSLFRKMAWILTCCFDGESFEQVYPWHHAAGDFVARRNRRGVDVRLVTVRDYRPMVAPGQRDEARWMALLHFLALMTVRLRVDRIDGTGELAWADASVLPAAIEGFLEAWEEKPERRPGLPAVADVLDLLLRLDKEEWRMILHMALDDAVIEEEERPFLEVRLKRHAKELYSAVRKAAGPRR
;
A
#
# COMPACT_ATOMS: atom_id res chain seq x y z
N MET A 1 4.34 3.99 40.60
CA MET A 1 5.25 3.74 39.45
C MET A 1 6.16 4.95 39.38
N ASN A 2 7.43 4.79 39.75
CA ASN A 2 8.40 5.90 39.82
C ASN A 2 8.46 6.58 38.45
N LEU A 3 8.35 7.90 38.43
CA LEU A 3 8.61 8.73 37.24
C LEU A 3 10.07 8.46 36.86
N VAL A 4 10.26 7.58 35.88
CA VAL A 4 11.56 7.44 35.20
C VAL A 4 11.86 8.82 34.62
N ASP A 5 13.00 9.40 34.96
CA ASP A 5 13.46 10.63 34.30
C ASP A 5 13.52 10.34 32.81
N MET A 6 12.54 10.86 32.07
CA MET A 6 12.46 10.65 30.64
C MET A 6 13.52 11.52 29.99
N PRO A 7 14.41 10.96 29.14
CA PRO A 7 15.48 11.73 28.50
C PRO A 7 14.96 12.85 27.58
N PHE A 8 13.69 12.74 27.14
CA PHE A 8 12.98 13.72 26.34
C PHE A 8 11.46 13.54 26.48
N PRO A 9 10.64 14.55 26.10
CA PRO A 9 9.19 14.43 26.11
C PRO A 9 8.66 13.41 25.10
N VAL A 10 7.72 12.58 25.54
CA VAL A 10 6.86 11.75 24.67
C VAL A 10 5.46 12.34 24.65
N ARG A 11 4.93 12.65 23.47
CA ARG A 11 3.60 13.25 23.28
C ARG A 11 2.72 12.37 22.43
N PHE A 12 1.41 12.43 22.68
CA PHE A 12 0.42 11.61 22.00
C PHE A 12 -0.59 12.50 21.25
N PHE A 13 -0.91 12.11 20.03
CA PHE A 13 -1.82 12.84 19.15
C PHE A 13 -2.75 11.89 18.41
N VAL A 14 -3.96 12.35 18.11
CA VAL A 14 -4.87 11.70 17.17
C VAL A 14 -4.95 12.56 15.91
N ASN A 15 -4.80 11.93 14.74
CA ASN A 15 -4.99 12.62 13.47
C ASN A 15 -6.50 12.75 13.19
N ALA A 16 -7.02 13.97 13.23
CA ALA A 16 -8.41 14.30 12.90
C ALA A 16 -8.59 14.69 11.42
N GLY A 17 -7.72 14.16 10.54
CA GLY A 17 -7.68 14.42 9.10
C GLY A 17 -6.97 15.73 8.74
N THR A 18 -7.48 16.87 9.24
CA THR A 18 -6.96 18.20 8.87
C THR A 18 -5.95 18.77 9.87
N HIS A 19 -5.91 18.23 11.08
CA HIS A 19 -5.01 18.69 12.14
C HIS A 19 -4.74 17.55 13.14
N LEU A 20 -3.64 17.69 13.88
CA LEU A 20 -3.29 16.80 14.97
C LEU A 20 -3.89 17.33 16.26
N VAL A 21 -4.68 16.50 16.94
CA VAL A 21 -5.30 16.83 18.23
C VAL A 21 -4.46 16.17 19.33
N PRO A 22 -3.90 16.92 20.30
CA PRO A 22 -3.25 16.33 21.47
C PRO A 22 -4.20 15.39 22.21
N LEU A 23 -3.70 14.27 22.72
CA LEU A 23 -4.51 13.35 23.52
C LEU A 23 -5.05 14.07 24.76
N SER A 24 -6.37 14.19 24.85
CA SER A 24 -7.07 14.74 26.01
C SER A 24 -7.55 13.62 26.95
N ALA A 25 -7.93 13.95 28.18
CA ALA A 25 -8.49 12.98 29.12
C ALA A 25 -9.78 12.29 28.61
N GLU A 26 -10.51 12.96 27.70
CA GLU A 26 -11.69 12.39 27.03
C GLU A 26 -11.26 11.39 25.96
N THR A 27 -10.38 11.81 25.03
CA THR A 27 -9.91 10.95 23.94
C THR A 27 -9.09 9.77 24.46
N GLU A 28 -8.37 9.93 25.56
CA GLU A 28 -7.64 8.86 26.25
C GLU A 28 -8.54 7.67 26.62
N LYS A 29 -9.79 7.95 27.02
CA LYS A 29 -10.79 6.93 27.38
C LYS A 29 -11.61 6.45 26.19
N ALA A 30 -11.52 7.12 25.05
CA ALA A 30 -12.25 6.70 23.87
C ALA A 30 -11.71 5.36 23.36
N VAL A 31 -12.63 4.45 23.03
CA VAL A 31 -12.32 3.14 22.44
C VAL A 31 -11.60 3.38 21.11
N LEU A 32 -10.50 2.67 20.92
CA LEU A 32 -9.77 2.68 19.65
C LEU A 32 -10.67 2.06 18.58
N PRO A 33 -11.00 2.78 17.49
CA PRO A 33 -11.91 2.27 16.48
C PRO A 33 -11.34 0.97 15.89
N CYS A 34 -12.07 -0.14 15.99
CA CYS A 34 -11.82 -1.34 15.20
C CYS A 34 -12.75 -1.28 13.99
N SER A 35 -12.24 -1.52 12.78
CA SER A 35 -13.02 -1.31 11.55
C SER A 35 -14.28 -2.16 11.53
N ALA A 36 -15.37 -1.57 11.04
CA ALA A 36 -16.62 -2.27 10.74
C ALA A 36 -16.36 -3.32 9.65
N GLY A 37 -16.49 -4.60 9.98
CA GLY A 37 -16.32 -5.69 9.01
C GLY A 37 -15.94 -7.06 9.59
N GLY A 38 -15.60 -7.14 10.88
CA GLY A 38 -15.37 -8.42 11.56
C GLY A 38 -15.77 -8.32 13.03
N ASP A 39 -16.45 -9.35 13.53
CA ASP A 39 -17.22 -9.40 14.78
C ASP A 39 -16.37 -9.41 16.07
N VAL A 40 -15.25 -8.70 16.10
CA VAL A 40 -14.40 -8.59 17.30
C VAL A 40 -13.89 -7.17 17.43
N SER A 41 -14.70 -6.31 18.05
CA SER A 41 -14.13 -5.22 18.83
C SER A 41 -13.16 -5.86 19.82
N VAL A 42 -11.94 -5.36 19.92
CA VAL A 42 -11.05 -5.78 21.00
C VAL A 42 -11.57 -5.08 22.25
N PRO A 43 -12.26 -5.78 23.18
CA PRO A 43 -12.92 -5.13 24.28
C PRO A 43 -11.88 -4.40 25.12
N GLY A 44 -12.15 -3.13 25.45
CA GLY A 44 -11.32 -2.34 26.36
C GLY A 44 -10.02 -1.75 25.80
N LEU A 45 -9.72 -1.85 24.49
CA LEU A 45 -8.57 -1.12 23.93
C LEU A 45 -8.95 0.35 23.67
N THR A 46 -8.50 1.25 24.54
CA THR A 46 -8.66 2.71 24.39
C THR A 46 -7.42 3.35 23.77
N TYR A 47 -7.51 4.60 23.33
CA TYR A 47 -6.33 5.36 22.89
C TYR A 47 -5.26 5.47 23.99
N GLY A 48 -5.65 5.65 25.25
CA GLY A 48 -4.72 5.71 26.37
C GLY A 48 -3.91 4.42 26.52
N PHE A 49 -4.58 3.27 26.57
CA PHE A 49 -3.92 1.97 26.65
C PHE A 49 -3.08 1.67 25.41
N TYR A 50 -3.56 2.07 24.23
CA TYR A 50 -2.83 1.95 22.98
C TYR A 50 -1.51 2.72 22.99
N PHE A 51 -1.55 4.03 23.26
CA PHE A 51 -0.34 4.87 23.30
C PHE A 51 0.62 4.45 24.40
N GLU A 52 0.11 4.01 25.54
CA GLU A 52 0.94 3.51 26.62
C GLU A 52 1.70 2.23 26.21
N ALA A 53 1.03 1.30 25.53
CA ALA A 53 1.66 0.09 25.03
C ALA A 53 2.77 0.39 24.02
N LEU A 54 2.59 1.39 23.16
CA LEU A 54 3.62 1.85 22.21
C LEU A 54 4.76 2.59 22.90
N ARG A 55 4.47 3.45 23.87
CA ARG A 55 5.48 4.10 24.71
C ARG A 55 6.35 3.04 25.40
N ARG A 56 5.73 2.05 26.02
CA ARG A 56 6.43 0.93 26.68
C ARG A 56 7.28 0.12 25.71
N PHE A 57 6.80 -0.10 24.49
CA PHE A 57 7.58 -0.79 23.46
C PHE A 57 8.88 -0.04 23.15
N PHE A 58 8.79 1.27 22.90
CA PHE A 58 9.98 2.07 22.60
C PHE A 58 10.90 2.27 23.81
N LEU A 59 10.40 2.18 25.03
CA LEU A 59 11.19 2.30 26.28
C LEU A 59 12.04 1.07 26.61
N ARG A 60 11.87 -0.06 25.92
CA ARG A 60 12.59 -1.30 26.23
C ARG A 60 14.10 -1.14 26.06
N GLU A 61 14.84 -1.84 26.90
CA GLU A 61 16.30 -1.98 26.79
C GLU A 61 16.98 -0.60 26.59
N ASP A 62 16.60 0.37 27.43
CA ASP A 62 17.08 1.75 27.36
C ASP A 62 16.90 2.40 25.97
N TRP A 63 15.67 2.31 25.45
CA TRP A 63 15.28 2.87 24.16
C TRP A 63 15.96 2.26 22.92
N ALA A 64 16.49 1.04 23.04
CA ALA A 64 17.12 0.32 21.93
C ALA A 64 16.22 0.21 20.68
N PRO A 65 14.90 -0.10 20.77
CA PRO A 65 14.06 -0.17 19.58
C PRO A 65 13.94 1.16 18.84
N LEU A 66 13.84 2.28 19.57
CA LEU A 66 13.71 3.61 18.97
C LEU A 66 15.01 4.03 18.29
N THR A 67 16.13 3.95 19.01
CA THR A 67 17.45 4.34 18.50
C THR A 67 17.86 3.49 17.30
N PHE A 68 17.58 2.18 17.32
CA PHE A 68 17.77 1.30 16.17
C PHE A 68 16.95 1.76 14.95
N CYS A 69 15.65 1.99 15.10
CA CYS A 69 14.79 2.40 13.97
C CYS A 69 15.21 3.76 13.41
N VAL A 70 15.53 4.73 14.27
CA VAL A 70 16.00 6.06 13.86
C VAL A 70 17.33 5.96 13.12
N SER A 71 18.26 5.13 13.61
CA SER A 71 19.56 4.91 12.96
C SER A 71 19.40 4.28 11.58
N GLN A 72 18.54 3.25 11.47
CA GLN A 72 18.22 2.62 10.20
C GLN A 72 17.60 3.61 9.20
N ALA A 73 16.66 4.44 9.65
CA ALA A 73 16.00 5.43 8.81
C ALA A 73 16.98 6.48 8.26
N LEU A 74 17.97 6.90 9.06
CA LEU A 74 18.97 7.90 8.66
C LEU A 74 20.20 7.31 7.98
N GLY A 75 20.40 5.99 8.03
CA GLY A 75 21.59 5.32 7.51
C GLY A 75 22.87 5.66 8.28
N LYS A 76 22.75 6.09 9.54
CA LYS A 76 23.86 6.42 10.45
C LYS A 76 23.48 6.08 11.88
N ASP A 77 24.44 5.75 12.73
CA ASP A 77 24.18 5.47 14.14
C ASP A 77 23.70 6.72 14.88
N VAL A 78 22.59 6.59 15.60
CA VAL A 78 21.98 7.66 16.40
C VAL A 78 21.74 7.17 17.82
N GLY A 79 22.56 7.69 18.75
CA GLY A 79 22.37 7.49 20.18
C GLY A 79 21.19 8.30 20.76
N LEU A 80 20.73 7.90 21.94
CA LEU A 80 19.58 8.46 22.64
C LEU A 80 19.69 9.98 22.90
N SER A 81 20.89 10.46 23.21
CA SER A 81 21.19 11.87 23.48
C SER A 81 20.92 12.81 22.31
N HIS A 82 20.78 12.28 21.09
CA HIS A 82 20.45 13.07 19.90
C HIS A 82 18.93 13.22 19.69
N ILE A 83 18.11 12.45 20.40
CA ILE A 83 16.65 12.50 20.29
C ILE A 83 16.14 13.55 21.29
N LEU A 84 15.46 14.57 20.76
CA LEU A 84 14.92 15.70 21.51
C LEU A 84 13.43 15.52 21.87
N GLY A 85 12.77 14.51 21.30
CA GLY A 85 11.38 14.20 21.60
C GLY A 85 10.80 13.14 20.67
N LEU A 86 9.71 12.53 21.12
CA LEU A 86 8.95 11.54 20.37
C LEU A 86 7.47 11.91 20.36
N ASP A 87 6.89 12.07 19.17
CA ASP A 87 5.44 12.21 19.03
C ASP A 87 4.88 10.89 18.48
N LEU A 88 3.89 10.30 19.15
CA LEU A 88 3.12 9.17 18.64
C LEU A 88 1.77 9.67 18.17
N ILE A 89 1.46 9.45 16.89
CA ILE A 89 0.29 9.99 16.22
C ILE A 89 -0.55 8.83 15.70
N SER A 90 -1.79 8.67 16.16
CA SER A 90 -2.70 7.68 15.57
C SER A 90 -3.19 8.20 14.21
N GLU A 91 -2.90 7.47 13.13
CA GLU A 91 -3.19 7.89 11.75
C GLU A 91 -4.46 7.23 11.20
N LYS A 92 -4.52 5.90 11.26
CA LYS A 92 -5.58 5.11 10.61
C LYS A 92 -5.97 3.90 11.43
N HIS A 93 -7.23 3.52 11.25
CA HIS A 93 -7.82 2.31 11.81
C HIS A 93 -8.35 1.45 10.65
N GLY A 94 -7.46 0.64 10.07
CA GLY A 94 -7.80 -0.25 8.95
C GLY A 94 -8.29 -1.61 9.44
N ALA A 95 -8.99 -2.36 8.56
CA ALA A 95 -9.60 -3.64 8.90
C ALA A 95 -8.59 -4.68 9.43
N PHE A 96 -7.32 -4.51 9.07
CA PHE A 96 -6.26 -5.46 9.35
C PHE A 96 -5.37 -5.06 10.53
N TYR A 97 -5.15 -3.77 10.76
CA TYR A 97 -4.34 -3.24 11.86
C TYR A 97 -4.51 -1.73 12.01
N HIS A 98 -4.10 -1.20 13.16
CA HIS A 98 -3.97 0.25 13.38
C HIS A 98 -2.57 0.73 13.00
N VAL A 99 -2.50 1.96 12.51
CA VAL A 99 -1.24 2.61 12.13
C VAL A 99 -1.02 3.82 13.01
N CYS A 100 0.11 3.82 13.73
CA CYS A 100 0.62 4.98 14.44
C CYS A 100 1.88 5.50 13.74
N ARG A 101 1.92 6.80 13.43
CA ARG A 101 3.13 7.48 13.00
C ARG A 101 3.93 7.89 14.23
N ALA A 102 5.12 7.32 14.40
CA ALA A 102 6.08 7.74 15.40
C ALA A 102 7.06 8.75 14.78
N ARG A 103 7.09 9.97 15.33
CA ARG A 103 7.93 11.07 14.86
C ARG A 103 9.00 11.40 15.90
N ALA A 104 10.22 10.96 15.63
CA ALA A 104 11.39 11.29 16.43
C ALA A 104 12.00 12.62 15.96
N LYS A 105 12.17 13.55 16.89
CA LYS A 105 12.77 14.87 16.63
C LYS A 105 14.23 14.84 17.03
N LEU A 106 15.11 15.25 16.12
CA LEU A 106 16.53 15.47 16.35
C LEU A 106 16.83 16.97 16.17
N SER A 107 18.06 17.39 16.44
CA SER A 107 18.47 18.79 16.26
C SER A 107 18.42 19.26 14.80
N ASP A 108 18.73 18.38 13.85
CA ASP A 108 18.90 18.67 12.43
C ASP A 108 17.88 17.96 11.53
N ALA A 109 17.08 17.04 12.08
CA ALA A 109 16.19 16.19 11.32
C ALA A 109 14.93 15.81 12.08
N THR A 110 13.93 15.35 11.34
CA THR A 110 12.77 14.65 11.89
C THR A 110 12.65 13.31 11.17
N VAL A 111 12.61 12.22 11.94
CA VAL A 111 12.44 10.88 11.41
C VAL A 111 11.01 10.43 11.69
N GLU A 112 10.31 10.01 10.64
CA GLU A 112 8.97 9.43 10.74
C GLU A 112 9.06 7.91 10.53
N LEU A 113 8.35 7.17 11.37
CA LEU A 113 8.27 5.71 11.36
C LEU A 113 6.79 5.28 11.38
N ALA A 114 6.48 4.21 10.66
CA ALA A 114 5.16 3.57 10.71
C ALA A 114 5.17 2.47 11.75
N VAL A 115 4.32 2.57 12.77
CA VAL A 115 4.11 1.55 13.80
C VAL A 115 2.75 0.90 13.53
N ASN A 116 2.78 -0.30 12.96
CA ASN A 116 1.57 -1.06 12.62
C ASN A 116 1.29 -2.04 13.75
N THR A 117 0.04 -2.11 14.21
CA THR A 117 -0.32 -2.81 15.46
C THR A 117 -1.63 -3.58 15.32
N ALA A 118 -1.65 -4.79 15.87
CA ALA A 118 -2.81 -5.68 15.85
C ALA A 118 -3.08 -6.29 17.23
N ALA A 119 -4.32 -6.23 17.68
CA ALA A 119 -4.74 -6.76 18.97
C ALA A 119 -5.59 -8.04 18.85
N ALA A 120 -6.50 -8.12 17.87
CA ALA A 120 -7.28 -9.33 17.64
C ALA A 120 -6.44 -10.45 17.00
N THR A 121 -6.75 -11.72 17.31
CA THR A 121 -5.99 -12.88 16.82
C THR A 121 -5.83 -12.92 15.30
N HIS A 122 -6.92 -12.66 14.56
CA HIS A 122 -6.88 -12.65 13.09
C HIS A 122 -6.04 -11.49 12.53
N GLN A 123 -6.11 -10.31 13.15
CA GLN A 123 -5.27 -9.15 12.79
C GLN A 123 -3.79 -9.43 13.06
N LYS A 124 -3.47 -10.13 14.16
CA LYS A 124 -2.10 -10.52 14.51
C LYS A 124 -1.51 -11.45 13.46
N ALA A 125 -2.26 -12.47 13.04
CA ALA A 125 -1.86 -13.38 11.98
C ALA A 125 -1.63 -12.64 10.65
N PHE A 126 -2.52 -11.69 10.31
CA PHE A 126 -2.34 -10.85 9.12
C PHE A 126 -1.06 -10.01 9.20
N LEU A 127 -0.81 -9.35 10.33
CA LEU A 127 0.37 -8.52 10.55
C LEU A 127 1.67 -9.33 10.48
N GLU A 128 1.66 -10.58 10.96
CA GLU A 128 2.80 -11.48 10.83
C GLU A 128 3.07 -11.90 9.39
N ASN A 129 2.01 -12.22 8.63
CA ASN A 129 2.11 -12.47 7.20
C ASN A 129 2.69 -11.25 6.47
N GLU A 130 2.19 -10.05 6.76
CA GLU A 130 2.66 -8.80 6.17
C GLU A 130 4.17 -8.58 6.41
N VAL A 131 4.64 -8.79 7.64
CA VAL A 131 6.07 -8.70 7.96
C VAL A 131 6.90 -9.71 7.16
N ALA A 132 6.44 -10.96 7.07
CA ALA A 132 7.12 -12.00 6.32
C ALA A 132 7.19 -11.67 4.82
N LEU A 133 6.10 -11.19 4.24
CA LEU A 133 5.99 -10.84 2.83
C LEU A 133 6.80 -9.60 2.47
N LEU A 134 6.76 -8.54 3.28
CA LEU A 134 7.58 -7.35 3.08
C LEU A 134 9.08 -7.71 3.10
N ARG A 135 9.52 -8.54 4.06
CA ARG A 135 10.91 -9.03 4.09
C ARG A 135 11.24 -9.90 2.88
N LYS A 136 10.38 -10.84 2.50
CA LYS A 136 10.55 -11.71 1.30
C LYS A 136 10.74 -10.86 0.05
N LEU A 137 9.86 -9.88 -0.17
CA LEU A 137 9.89 -9.03 -1.36
C LEU A 137 11.06 -8.05 -1.35
N GLN A 138 11.44 -7.49 -0.20
CA GLN A 138 12.62 -6.62 -0.09
C GLN A 138 13.92 -7.33 -0.42
N CYS A 139 14.10 -8.57 0.06
CA CYS A 139 15.25 -9.38 -0.28
C CYS A 139 15.32 -9.68 -1.78
N ARG A 140 14.17 -9.89 -2.43
CA ARG A 140 14.07 -10.19 -3.87
C ARG A 140 14.17 -8.95 -4.74
N ILE A 141 13.74 -7.80 -4.24
CA ILE A 141 13.55 -6.57 -5.01
C ILE A 141 14.22 -5.41 -4.25
N PRO A 142 15.53 -5.16 -4.48
CA PRO A 142 16.27 -4.03 -3.91
C PRO A 142 15.85 -2.69 -4.54
N LYS A 143 14.58 -2.32 -4.41
CA LYS A 143 14.03 -1.05 -4.87
C LYS A 143 13.23 -0.39 -3.75
N PRO A 144 13.33 0.94 -3.59
CA PRO A 144 12.76 1.65 -2.44
C PRO A 144 11.27 1.97 -2.64
N PHE A 145 10.46 0.99 -3.06
CA PHE A 145 9.02 1.17 -3.25
C PHE A 145 8.14 0.42 -2.25
N LEU A 146 8.73 -0.44 -1.41
CA LEU A 146 8.10 -1.14 -0.28
C LEU A 146 8.69 -0.60 1.03
N PRO A 147 7.89 -0.51 2.11
CA PRO A 147 8.36 0.02 3.39
C PRO A 147 9.30 -0.97 4.06
N ARG A 148 10.55 -0.57 4.33
CA ARG A 148 11.51 -1.45 5.02
C ARG A 148 11.06 -1.76 6.44
N VAL A 149 10.89 -3.05 6.76
CA VAL A 149 10.59 -3.50 8.14
C VAL A 149 11.86 -3.41 8.97
N MET A 150 11.84 -2.58 10.01
CA MET A 150 12.98 -2.38 10.90
C MET A 150 12.91 -3.32 12.09
N VAL A 151 11.77 -3.34 12.79
CA VAL A 151 11.56 -4.15 13.99
C VAL A 151 10.19 -4.80 13.93
N SER A 152 10.07 -6.03 14.44
CA SER A 152 8.79 -6.73 14.61
C SER A 152 8.78 -7.42 15.97
N GLY A 153 7.66 -7.37 16.69
CA GLY A 153 7.59 -7.98 18.02
C GLY A 153 6.22 -7.86 18.65
N GLU A 154 6.19 -8.06 19.97
CA GLU A 154 4.97 -7.97 20.76
C GLU A 154 5.16 -7.02 21.94
N THR A 155 4.13 -6.26 22.26
CA THR A 155 3.99 -5.48 23.49
C THR A 155 2.69 -5.82 24.18
N PHE A 156 2.42 -5.18 25.32
CA PHE A 156 1.25 -5.47 26.11
C PHE A 156 0.53 -4.17 26.49
N TYR A 157 -0.78 -4.21 26.48
CA TYR A 157 -1.65 -3.17 27.01
C TYR A 157 -2.43 -3.72 28.21
N LEU A 158 -2.90 -2.82 29.08
CA LEU A 158 -3.84 -3.16 30.13
C LEU A 158 -5.24 -2.88 29.58
N ASP A 159 -6.21 -3.75 29.84
CA ASP A 159 -7.62 -3.41 29.64
C ASP A 159 -8.22 -2.69 30.86
N GLU A 160 -9.51 -2.40 30.80
CA GLU A 160 -10.23 -1.71 31.89
C GLU A 160 -10.26 -2.51 33.19
N GLU A 161 -10.16 -3.84 33.12
CA GLU A 161 -10.05 -4.73 34.28
C GLU A 161 -8.61 -4.91 34.78
N GLY A 162 -7.63 -4.25 34.16
CA GLY A 162 -6.21 -4.35 34.51
C GLY A 162 -5.54 -5.65 34.05
N ARG A 163 -6.16 -6.41 33.15
CA ARG A 163 -5.56 -7.62 32.57
C ARG A 163 -4.54 -7.22 31.51
N LEU A 164 -3.42 -7.92 31.50
CA LEU A 164 -2.35 -7.70 30.53
C LEU A 164 -2.65 -8.48 29.24
N LEU A 165 -2.90 -7.76 28.15
CA LEU A 165 -3.28 -8.34 26.86
C LEU A 165 -2.20 -8.08 25.80
N PRO A 166 -1.87 -9.06 24.95
CA PRO A 166 -0.83 -8.91 23.94
C PRO A 166 -1.27 -8.01 22.78
N LEU A 167 -0.35 -7.18 22.30
CA LEU A 167 -0.45 -6.33 21.13
C LEU A 167 0.74 -6.62 20.21
N ARG A 168 0.48 -7.22 19.05
CA ARG A 168 1.52 -7.49 18.05
C ARG A 168 1.80 -6.21 17.29
N LEU A 169 3.06 -5.97 16.94
CA LEU A 169 3.44 -4.81 16.15
C LEU A 169 4.65 -5.03 15.26
N PHE A 170 4.80 -4.16 14.26
CA PHE A 170 6.07 -3.93 13.60
C PHE A 170 6.28 -2.44 13.33
N VAL A 171 7.54 -2.04 13.29
CA VAL A 171 8.00 -0.70 12.92
C VAL A 171 8.63 -0.78 11.54
N ALA A 172 8.19 0.09 10.64
CA ALA A 172 8.71 0.20 9.29
C ALA A 172 8.94 1.66 8.87
N GLU A 173 9.58 1.82 7.72
CA GLU A 173 9.75 3.12 7.07
C GLU A 173 8.40 3.83 6.85
N TRP A 174 8.33 5.10 7.24
CA TRP A 174 7.26 5.99 6.81
C TRP A 174 7.69 6.71 5.53
N PHE A 175 6.86 6.69 4.49
CA PHE A 175 7.15 7.42 3.26
C PHE A 175 6.85 8.91 3.40
N THR A 176 7.76 9.66 4.02
CA THR A 176 7.59 11.11 4.25
C THR A 176 7.35 11.87 2.94
N GLY A 177 6.29 12.69 2.96
CA GLY A 177 5.81 13.48 1.82
C GLY A 177 5.04 12.69 0.77
N PHE A 178 4.77 11.41 0.99
CA PHE A 178 3.82 10.65 0.19
C PHE A 178 2.44 10.66 0.84
N HIS A 179 1.41 10.67 -0.01
CA HIS A 179 0.04 10.86 0.38
C HIS A 179 -0.88 9.92 -0.39
N GLU A 180 -2.05 9.63 0.17
CA GLU A 180 -3.11 8.96 -0.57
C GLU A 180 -3.57 9.79 -1.77
N PHE A 181 -4.17 9.10 -2.73
CA PHE A 181 -4.76 9.72 -3.89
C PHE A 181 -5.99 8.95 -4.31
N HIS A 182 -6.99 9.68 -4.80
CA HIS A 182 -8.25 9.08 -5.21
C HIS A 182 -8.78 9.74 -6.48
N LEU A 183 -9.62 8.98 -7.18
CA LEU A 183 -10.51 9.50 -8.20
C LEU A 183 -11.48 10.50 -7.56
N ALA A 184 -11.67 11.64 -8.21
CA ALA A 184 -12.54 12.72 -7.77
C ALA A 184 -13.37 13.24 -8.94
N ARG A 185 -14.62 13.63 -8.67
CA ARG A 185 -15.47 14.24 -9.69
C ARG A 185 -14.98 15.65 -10.03
N SER A 186 -14.87 15.93 -11.32
CA SER A 186 -14.69 17.29 -11.83
C SER A 186 -15.92 18.15 -11.53
N LYS A 187 -15.76 19.47 -11.47
CA LYS A 187 -16.86 20.44 -11.26
C LYS A 187 -17.94 20.37 -12.35
N ASP A 188 -17.57 19.91 -13.55
CA ASP A 188 -18.49 19.68 -14.68
C ASP A 188 -19.18 18.30 -14.64
N ALA A 189 -18.96 17.51 -13.58
CA ALA A 189 -19.54 16.19 -13.29
C ALA A 189 -19.37 15.09 -14.36
N THR A 190 -18.75 15.38 -15.51
CA THR A 190 -18.63 14.44 -16.64
C THR A 190 -17.28 13.73 -16.70
N ARG A 191 -16.25 14.26 -16.03
CA ARG A 191 -14.90 13.68 -16.01
C ARG A 191 -14.44 13.37 -14.60
N VAL A 192 -13.81 12.22 -14.44
CA VAL A 192 -13.12 11.83 -13.22
C VAL A 192 -11.65 12.26 -13.35
N ARG A 193 -11.10 12.88 -12.32
CA ARG A 193 -9.67 13.25 -12.23
C ARG A 193 -9.06 12.63 -10.98
N ILE A 194 -7.73 12.65 -10.86
CA ILE A 194 -7.04 12.14 -9.67
C ILE A 194 -6.56 13.31 -8.82
N LYS A 195 -6.79 13.25 -7.51
CA LYS A 195 -6.25 14.19 -6.54
C LYS A 195 -5.34 13.46 -5.57
N ILE A 196 -4.23 14.09 -5.21
CA ILE A 196 -3.35 13.66 -4.12
C ILE A 196 -3.73 14.46 -2.88
N TRP A 197 -3.96 13.77 -1.76
CA TRP A 197 -4.34 14.37 -0.47
C TRP A 197 -3.11 14.83 0.31
N ASP A 198 -2.42 15.83 -0.24
CA ASP A 198 -1.21 16.41 0.36
C ASP A 198 -1.48 17.44 1.47
N GLY A 199 -2.76 17.64 1.82
CA GLY A 199 -3.18 18.61 2.83
C GLY A 199 -3.05 20.07 2.37
N SER A 200 -2.74 20.32 1.09
CA SER A 200 -2.74 21.67 0.54
C SER A 200 -4.18 22.20 0.44
N ARG A 201 -4.38 23.50 0.74
CA ARG A 201 -5.70 24.15 0.67
C ARG A 201 -6.35 24.11 -0.71
N VAL A 202 -5.57 23.79 -1.75
CA VAL A 202 -6.04 23.65 -3.13
C VAL A 202 -5.54 22.31 -3.65
N GLU A 203 -6.31 21.25 -3.40
CA GLU A 203 -6.06 19.93 -3.98
C GLU A 203 -6.23 20.00 -5.50
N GLN A 204 -5.15 20.35 -6.20
CA GLN A 204 -5.16 20.45 -7.65
C GLN A 204 -5.13 19.04 -8.25
N PRO A 205 -6.05 18.72 -9.17
CA PRO A 205 -6.02 17.45 -9.87
C PRO A 205 -4.69 17.24 -10.60
N LEU A 206 -4.28 15.99 -10.75
CA LEU A 206 -3.13 15.63 -11.57
C LEU A 206 -3.34 16.08 -13.02
N THR A 207 -2.26 16.59 -13.62
CA THR A 207 -2.16 16.81 -15.05
C THR A 207 -2.10 15.48 -15.81
N VAL A 208 -2.24 15.52 -17.14
CA VAL A 208 -2.13 14.31 -17.97
C VAL A 208 -0.76 13.62 -17.83
N PRO A 209 0.39 14.33 -17.89
CA PRO A 209 1.70 13.69 -17.68
C PRO A 209 1.88 13.12 -16.27
N GLU A 210 1.36 13.78 -15.23
CA GLU A 210 1.40 13.26 -13.86
C GLU A 210 0.56 12.01 -13.70
N THR A 211 -0.65 12.00 -14.27
CA THR A 211 -1.54 10.83 -14.29
C THR A 211 -0.88 9.66 -15.00
N HIS A 212 -0.23 9.92 -16.14
CA HIS A 212 0.55 8.94 -16.86
C HIS A 212 1.69 8.38 -15.99
N SER A 213 2.48 9.25 -15.35
CA SER A 213 3.56 8.84 -14.45
C SER A 213 3.05 7.99 -13.27
N LEU A 214 1.89 8.32 -12.72
CA LEU A 214 1.26 7.58 -11.62
C LEU A 214 0.96 6.15 -12.04
N PHE A 215 0.14 5.96 -13.09
CA PHE A 215 -0.29 4.63 -13.52
C PHE A 215 0.86 3.77 -14.05
N ARG A 216 1.81 4.38 -14.77
CA ARG A 216 3.04 3.70 -15.18
C ARG A 216 3.80 3.14 -13.99
N LYS A 217 4.05 3.96 -12.96
CA LYS A 217 4.77 3.50 -11.77
C LYS A 217 4.00 2.47 -10.95
N MET A 218 2.68 2.58 -10.86
CA MET A 218 1.86 1.56 -10.19
C MET A 218 1.96 0.20 -10.87
N ALA A 219 1.77 0.16 -12.20
CA ALA A 219 1.91 -1.05 -12.99
C ALA A 219 3.34 -1.62 -12.91
N TRP A 220 4.34 -0.74 -12.94
CA TRP A 220 5.74 -1.12 -12.81
C TRP A 220 6.05 -1.74 -11.43
N ILE A 221 5.52 -1.17 -10.34
CA ILE A 221 5.68 -1.73 -8.99
C ILE A 221 5.05 -3.12 -8.88
N LEU A 222 3.80 -3.26 -9.30
CA LEU A 222 3.08 -4.54 -9.25
C LEU A 222 3.78 -5.60 -10.09
N THR A 223 4.24 -5.22 -11.29
CA THR A 223 4.97 -6.11 -12.18
C THR A 223 6.34 -6.47 -11.61
N CYS A 224 7.05 -5.54 -10.96
CA CYS A 224 8.28 -5.86 -10.23
C CYS A 224 8.02 -6.95 -9.17
N CYS A 225 6.90 -6.86 -8.44
CA CYS A 225 6.51 -7.85 -7.45
C CYS A 225 6.03 -9.19 -8.03
N PHE A 226 5.46 -9.22 -9.24
CA PHE A 226 4.98 -10.46 -9.86
C PHE A 226 6.13 -11.47 -10.09
N ASP A 227 5.94 -12.70 -9.62
CA ASP A 227 6.87 -13.81 -9.84
C ASP A 227 6.57 -14.52 -11.16
N GLY A 228 7.44 -14.39 -12.16
CA GLY A 228 7.23 -15.03 -13.47
C GLY A 228 7.42 -16.55 -13.49
N GLU A 229 7.85 -17.17 -12.38
CA GLU A 229 8.03 -18.62 -12.24
C GLU A 229 6.95 -19.26 -11.37
N SER A 230 6.73 -18.72 -10.16
CA SER A 230 5.71 -19.21 -9.23
C SER A 230 4.32 -18.63 -9.47
N PHE A 231 4.23 -17.59 -10.31
CA PHE A 231 3.01 -16.80 -10.58
C PHE A 231 2.46 -16.06 -9.37
N GLU A 232 3.22 -16.01 -8.27
CA GLU A 232 2.86 -15.24 -7.09
C GLU A 232 2.79 -13.75 -7.44
N GLN A 233 1.71 -13.10 -7.03
CA GLN A 233 1.50 -11.66 -7.17
C GLN A 233 1.01 -11.06 -5.87
N VAL A 234 1.26 -9.75 -5.69
CA VAL A 234 0.63 -8.99 -4.61
C VAL A 234 -0.87 -8.98 -4.90
N TYR A 235 -1.67 -9.65 -4.06
CA TYR A 235 -3.12 -9.71 -4.20
C TYR A 235 -3.77 -10.31 -2.94
N PRO A 236 -4.90 -9.74 -2.44
CA PRO A 236 -5.65 -8.61 -2.99
C PRO A 236 -4.99 -7.26 -2.73
N TRP A 237 -5.25 -6.29 -3.60
CA TRP A 237 -4.92 -4.86 -3.38
C TRP A 237 -6.02 -3.97 -3.98
N HIS A 238 -6.19 -2.77 -3.43
CA HIS A 238 -7.23 -1.83 -3.83
C HIS A 238 -6.78 -0.37 -3.66
N HIS A 239 -7.03 0.47 -4.68
CA HIS A 239 -6.82 1.93 -4.62
C HIS A 239 -7.54 2.60 -3.45
N ALA A 240 -8.86 2.41 -3.36
CA ALA A 240 -9.70 2.93 -2.29
C ALA A 240 -9.26 2.50 -0.89
N ALA A 241 -8.51 1.39 -0.76
CA ALA A 241 -7.98 0.93 0.52
C ALA A 241 -6.65 1.60 0.92
N GLY A 242 -6.11 2.51 0.10
CA GLY A 242 -4.90 3.28 0.41
C GLY A 242 -3.60 2.50 0.23
N ASP A 243 -3.60 1.42 -0.55
CA ASP A 243 -2.44 0.54 -0.71
C ASP A 243 -1.26 1.24 -1.40
N PHE A 244 -1.55 2.24 -2.22
CA PHE A 244 -0.56 3.08 -2.88
C PHE A 244 -0.58 4.50 -2.33
N VAL A 245 0.61 5.06 -2.17
CA VAL A 245 0.79 6.49 -1.86
C VAL A 245 1.65 7.15 -2.94
N ALA A 246 1.37 8.41 -3.19
CA ALA A 246 1.98 9.18 -4.26
C ALA A 246 2.57 10.50 -3.76
N ARG A 247 3.60 10.98 -4.46
CA ARG A 247 4.22 12.28 -4.22
C ARG A 247 4.53 12.97 -5.54
N ARG A 248 4.10 14.22 -5.70
CA ARG A 248 4.54 15.07 -6.82
C ARG A 248 6.03 15.38 -6.72
N ASN A 249 6.70 15.38 -7.87
CA ASN A 249 8.07 15.88 -8.00
C ASN A 249 8.27 16.55 -9.38
N ARG A 250 9.45 17.12 -9.61
CA ARG A 250 9.76 17.83 -10.87
C ARG A 250 9.70 16.95 -12.13
N ARG A 251 9.79 15.62 -11.98
CA ARG A 251 9.79 14.62 -13.07
C ARG A 251 8.45 13.89 -13.22
N GLY A 252 7.41 14.28 -12.47
CA GLY A 252 6.10 13.64 -12.47
C GLY A 252 5.65 13.23 -11.07
N VAL A 253 5.18 11.99 -10.93
CA VAL A 253 4.65 11.46 -9.67
C VAL A 253 5.47 10.26 -9.24
N ASP A 254 6.01 10.24 -8.04
CA ASP A 254 6.54 9.03 -7.39
C ASP A 254 5.42 8.24 -6.74
N VAL A 255 5.58 6.92 -6.71
CA VAL A 255 4.60 6.00 -6.13
C VAL A 255 5.32 5.02 -5.20
N ARG A 256 4.64 4.64 -4.11
CA ARG A 256 5.05 3.57 -3.19
C ARG A 256 3.87 2.66 -2.93
N LEU A 257 4.14 1.39 -2.68
CA LEU A 257 3.18 0.42 -2.17
C LEU A 257 3.43 0.31 -0.66
N VAL A 258 2.42 0.63 0.15
CA VAL A 258 2.57 0.68 1.63
C VAL A 258 2.23 -0.63 2.33
N THR A 259 1.58 -1.56 1.62
CA THR A 259 1.24 -2.88 2.12
C THR A 259 1.25 -3.92 1.01
N VAL A 260 1.57 -5.17 1.34
CA VAL A 260 1.49 -6.30 0.42
C VAL A 260 0.15 -7.04 0.59
N ARG A 261 -0.38 -7.08 1.82
CA ARG A 261 -1.57 -7.82 2.27
C ARG A 261 -1.41 -9.32 2.15
N ASP A 262 -1.17 -9.79 0.93
CA ASP A 262 -0.87 -11.17 0.63
C ASP A 262 -0.09 -11.33 -0.69
N TYR A 263 0.52 -12.49 -0.89
CA TYR A 263 1.35 -12.80 -2.03
C TYR A 263 1.14 -14.25 -2.48
N ARG A 264 0.33 -14.43 -3.53
CA ARG A 264 -0.19 -15.76 -3.91
C ARG A 264 -0.27 -15.94 -5.42
N PRO A 265 -0.19 -17.18 -5.94
CA PRO A 265 -0.53 -17.45 -7.33
C PRO A 265 -2.04 -17.34 -7.54
N MET A 266 -2.45 -16.70 -8.62
CA MET A 266 -3.86 -16.68 -9.06
C MET A 266 -4.16 -17.76 -10.10
N VAL A 267 -3.13 -18.17 -10.84
CA VAL A 267 -3.18 -19.30 -11.77
C VAL A 267 -2.29 -20.39 -11.21
N ALA A 268 -2.77 -21.63 -11.18
CA ALA A 268 -2.01 -22.75 -10.66
C ALA A 268 -0.67 -22.89 -11.43
N PRO A 269 0.47 -23.03 -10.73
CA PRO A 269 1.75 -23.23 -11.40
C PRO A 269 1.72 -24.56 -12.16
N GLY A 270 1.79 -24.49 -13.48
CA GLY A 270 1.85 -25.65 -14.37
C GLY A 270 3.28 -25.89 -14.88
N GLN A 271 3.61 -27.14 -15.19
CA GLN A 271 4.92 -27.49 -15.76
C GLN A 271 5.09 -27.11 -17.25
N ARG A 272 4.05 -26.55 -17.89
CA ARG A 272 4.05 -26.21 -19.32
C ARG A 272 4.21 -24.71 -19.53
N ASP A 273 4.90 -24.33 -20.61
CA ASP A 273 5.04 -22.92 -21.02
C ASP A 273 3.70 -22.20 -21.21
N GLU A 274 2.65 -22.92 -21.59
CA GLU A 274 1.27 -22.41 -21.68
C GLU A 274 0.79 -21.81 -20.36
N ALA A 275 1.11 -22.44 -19.22
CA ALA A 275 0.70 -21.95 -17.90
C ALA A 275 1.37 -20.60 -17.58
N ARG A 276 2.61 -20.40 -18.04
CA ARG A 276 3.34 -19.14 -17.88
C ARG A 276 2.69 -18.00 -18.66
N TRP A 277 2.33 -18.25 -19.90
CA TRP A 277 1.63 -17.27 -20.71
C TRP A 277 0.26 -16.94 -20.15
N MET A 278 -0.50 -17.95 -19.71
CA MET A 278 -1.79 -17.73 -19.05
C MET A 278 -1.67 -16.94 -17.76
N ALA A 279 -0.70 -17.24 -16.91
CA ALA A 279 -0.46 -16.49 -15.67
C ALA A 279 -0.09 -15.02 -15.94
N LEU A 280 0.74 -14.76 -16.95
CA LEU A 280 1.10 -13.41 -17.37
C LEU A 280 -0.12 -12.63 -17.89
N LEU A 281 -0.92 -13.25 -18.76
CA LEU A 281 -2.13 -12.65 -19.30
C LEU A 281 -3.17 -12.39 -18.22
N HIS A 282 -3.36 -13.33 -17.29
CA HIS A 282 -4.22 -13.18 -16.14
C HIS A 282 -3.75 -12.03 -15.23
N PHE A 283 -2.47 -11.98 -14.89
CA PHE A 283 -1.88 -10.89 -14.09
C PHE A 283 -2.11 -9.53 -14.75
N LEU A 284 -1.78 -9.39 -16.03
CA LEU A 284 -1.94 -8.15 -16.77
C LEU A 284 -3.40 -7.71 -16.86
N ALA A 285 -4.30 -8.64 -17.19
CA ALA A 285 -5.73 -8.37 -17.27
C ALA A 285 -6.29 -7.88 -15.93
N LEU A 286 -6.03 -8.62 -14.84
CA LEU A 286 -6.47 -8.24 -13.50
C LEU A 286 -5.90 -6.89 -13.08
N MET A 287 -4.60 -6.68 -13.28
CA MET A 287 -3.93 -5.41 -12.97
C MET A 287 -4.59 -4.24 -13.71
N THR A 288 -4.82 -4.36 -15.02
CA THR A 288 -5.42 -3.26 -15.80
C THR A 288 -6.85 -2.92 -15.39
N VAL A 289 -7.63 -3.91 -14.93
CA VAL A 289 -8.96 -3.68 -14.37
C VAL A 289 -8.85 -3.00 -13.01
N ARG A 290 -8.11 -3.59 -12.06
CA ARG A 290 -7.99 -3.06 -10.69
C ARG A 290 -7.37 -1.66 -10.67
N LEU A 291 -6.44 -1.35 -11.57
CA LEU A 291 -5.87 0.00 -11.71
C LEU A 291 -6.94 1.06 -12.00
N ARG A 292 -8.04 0.69 -12.65
CA ARG A 292 -9.10 1.65 -13.00
C ARG A 292 -10.18 1.77 -11.94
N VAL A 293 -10.26 0.84 -10.99
CA VAL A 293 -11.28 0.83 -9.95
C VAL A 293 -10.82 1.64 -8.75
N ASP A 294 -11.65 2.58 -8.34
CA ASP A 294 -11.47 3.33 -7.10
C ASP A 294 -12.83 3.75 -6.56
N ARG A 295 -12.86 4.49 -5.46
CA ARG A 295 -14.05 5.20 -4.96
C ARG A 295 -13.85 6.71 -5.11
N ILE A 296 -14.93 7.43 -5.40
CA ILE A 296 -14.87 8.89 -5.42
C ILE A 296 -14.45 9.41 -4.05
N ASP A 297 -13.36 10.18 -4.03
CA ASP A 297 -12.75 10.72 -2.81
C ASP A 297 -12.51 9.63 -1.74
N GLY A 298 -12.15 8.42 -2.19
CA GLY A 298 -11.72 7.29 -1.36
C GLY A 298 -12.83 6.50 -0.68
N THR A 299 -13.99 7.10 -0.41
CA THR A 299 -15.10 6.44 0.33
C THR A 299 -16.47 6.56 -0.34
N GLY A 300 -16.59 7.35 -1.41
CA GLY A 300 -17.84 7.53 -2.16
C GLY A 300 -18.20 6.35 -3.07
N GLU A 301 -19.02 6.62 -4.08
CA GLU A 301 -19.41 5.59 -5.05
C GLU A 301 -18.23 5.07 -5.88
N LEU A 302 -18.38 3.85 -6.41
CA LEU A 302 -17.42 3.25 -7.33
C LEU A 302 -17.17 4.15 -8.54
N ALA A 303 -15.89 4.34 -8.81
CA ALA A 303 -15.35 5.18 -9.87
C ALA A 303 -14.49 4.35 -10.81
N TRP A 304 -14.42 4.80 -12.06
CA TRP A 304 -13.67 4.13 -13.11
C TRP A 304 -12.77 5.13 -13.84
N ALA A 305 -11.46 4.88 -13.81
CA ALA A 305 -10.49 5.73 -14.47
C ALA A 305 -10.66 5.70 -16.01
N ASP A 306 -10.38 6.82 -16.65
CA ASP A 306 -10.48 6.96 -18.11
C ASP A 306 -9.51 6.03 -18.85
N ALA A 307 -9.84 5.65 -20.08
CA ALA A 307 -9.02 4.75 -20.90
C ALA A 307 -7.60 5.30 -21.18
N SER A 308 -7.40 6.61 -21.08
CA SER A 308 -6.10 7.26 -21.24
C SER A 308 -5.02 6.78 -20.26
N VAL A 309 -5.39 6.09 -19.18
CA VAL A 309 -4.44 5.51 -18.22
C VAL A 309 -3.84 4.19 -18.68
N LEU A 310 -4.50 3.47 -19.59
CA LEU A 310 -4.07 2.14 -20.02
C LEU A 310 -2.72 2.13 -20.74
N PRO A 311 -2.40 3.06 -21.67
CA PRO A 311 -1.06 3.11 -22.26
C PRO A 311 0.04 3.22 -21.21
N ALA A 312 -0.15 4.04 -20.18
CA ALA A 312 0.80 4.17 -19.08
C ALA A 312 0.96 2.86 -18.29
N ALA A 313 -0.15 2.17 -18.01
CA ALA A 313 -0.12 0.88 -17.32
C ALA A 313 0.63 -0.20 -18.14
N ILE A 314 0.41 -0.25 -19.46
CA ILE A 314 1.13 -1.17 -20.35
C ILE A 314 2.62 -0.82 -20.41
N GLU A 315 2.96 0.47 -20.51
CA GLU A 315 4.35 0.93 -20.48
C GLU A 315 5.05 0.47 -19.19
N GLY A 316 4.44 0.72 -18.03
CA GLY A 316 5.00 0.31 -16.74
C GLY A 316 5.15 -1.20 -16.59
N PHE A 317 4.20 -1.97 -17.12
CA PHE A 317 4.30 -3.42 -17.19
C PHE A 317 5.50 -3.89 -18.03
N LEU A 318 5.63 -3.38 -19.26
CA LEU A 318 6.71 -3.77 -20.17
C LEU A 318 8.08 -3.36 -19.63
N GLU A 319 8.22 -2.13 -19.10
CA GLU A 319 9.44 -1.65 -18.45
C GLU A 319 9.87 -2.57 -17.29
N ALA A 320 8.95 -2.88 -16.38
CA ALA A 320 9.26 -3.75 -15.25
C ALA A 320 9.57 -5.19 -15.68
N TRP A 321 8.94 -5.68 -16.75
CA TRP A 321 9.21 -7.00 -17.30
C TRP A 321 10.59 -7.08 -17.93
N GLU A 322 10.99 -6.07 -18.69
CA GLU A 322 12.32 -5.98 -19.31
C GLU A 322 13.47 -6.00 -18.28
N GLU A 323 13.23 -5.49 -17.07
CA GLU A 323 14.20 -5.50 -15.97
C GLU A 323 14.33 -6.87 -15.26
N LYS A 324 13.45 -7.85 -15.52
CA LYS A 324 13.46 -9.16 -14.81
C LYS A 324 14.49 -10.18 -15.31
N PRO A 325 14.72 -10.36 -16.63
CA PRO A 325 15.63 -11.38 -17.15
C PRO A 325 17.06 -11.30 -16.59
N GLU A 326 17.56 -10.11 -16.24
CA GLU A 326 18.88 -9.93 -15.60
C GLU A 326 19.01 -10.70 -14.29
N ARG A 327 17.90 -10.99 -13.61
CA ARG A 327 17.86 -11.66 -12.31
C ARG A 327 17.31 -13.08 -12.36
N ARG A 328 16.68 -13.47 -13.48
CA ARG A 328 15.97 -14.75 -13.65
C ARG A 328 16.08 -15.29 -15.07
N PRO A 329 17.16 -16.03 -15.39
CA PRO A 329 17.31 -16.65 -16.69
C PRO A 329 16.19 -17.68 -16.91
N GLY A 330 15.42 -17.51 -17.99
CA GLY A 330 14.32 -18.43 -18.36
C GLY A 330 12.96 -17.77 -18.51
N LEU A 331 12.80 -16.49 -18.12
CA LEU A 331 11.60 -15.72 -18.45
C LEU A 331 11.59 -15.31 -19.93
N PRO A 332 10.41 -15.28 -20.59
CA PRO A 332 10.29 -14.78 -21.95
C PRO A 332 10.80 -13.35 -22.09
N ALA A 333 11.40 -13.03 -23.24
CA ALA A 333 11.84 -11.67 -23.52
C ALA A 333 10.64 -10.73 -23.61
N VAL A 334 10.84 -9.44 -23.31
CA VAL A 334 9.78 -8.43 -23.41
C VAL A 334 9.20 -8.35 -24.83
N ALA A 335 10.01 -8.62 -25.86
CA ALA A 335 9.57 -8.71 -27.24
C ALA A 335 8.56 -9.85 -27.47
N ASP A 336 8.81 -11.04 -26.90
CA ASP A 336 7.90 -12.19 -27.00
C ASP A 336 6.58 -11.92 -26.28
N VAL A 337 6.66 -11.27 -25.12
CA VAL A 337 5.47 -10.81 -24.38
C VAL A 337 4.67 -9.84 -25.23
N LEU A 338 5.29 -8.81 -25.78
CA LEU A 338 4.61 -7.82 -26.61
C LEU A 338 4.00 -8.45 -27.86
N ASP A 339 4.69 -9.38 -28.51
CA ASP A 339 4.17 -10.11 -29.67
C ASP A 339 2.95 -10.96 -29.32
N LEU A 340 2.94 -11.64 -28.17
CA LEU A 340 1.75 -12.33 -27.67
C LEU A 340 0.59 -11.35 -27.48
N LEU A 341 0.81 -10.24 -26.78
CA LEU A 341 -0.23 -9.24 -26.50
C LEU A 341 -0.84 -8.65 -27.79
N LEU A 342 -0.03 -8.52 -28.85
CA LEU A 342 -0.46 -7.99 -30.15
C LEU A 342 -1.24 -9.02 -30.99
N ARG A 343 -1.00 -10.32 -30.80
CA ARG A 343 -1.78 -11.39 -31.47
C ARG A 343 -3.21 -11.47 -30.97
N LEU A 344 -3.43 -11.13 -29.69
CA LEU A 344 -4.75 -11.17 -29.08
C LEU A 344 -5.72 -10.18 -29.73
N ASP A 345 -6.89 -10.67 -30.10
CA ASP A 345 -8.01 -9.87 -30.54
C ASP A 345 -8.87 -9.34 -29.37
N LYS A 346 -9.92 -8.57 -29.68
CA LYS A 346 -10.78 -7.93 -28.67
C LYS A 346 -11.61 -8.94 -27.88
N GLU A 347 -12.02 -10.06 -28.50
CA GLU A 347 -12.82 -11.09 -27.83
C GLU A 347 -11.93 -12.00 -26.98
N GLU A 348 -10.72 -12.34 -27.43
CA GLU A 348 -9.72 -13.05 -26.61
C GLU A 348 -9.36 -12.23 -25.36
N TRP A 349 -9.11 -10.93 -25.51
CA TRP A 349 -8.93 -10.03 -24.35
C TRP A 349 -10.13 -10.06 -23.41
N ARG A 350 -11.36 -10.05 -23.95
CA ARG A 350 -12.57 -10.11 -23.14
C ARG A 350 -12.66 -11.42 -22.35
N MET A 351 -12.32 -12.55 -22.96
CA MET A 351 -12.31 -13.86 -22.29
C MET A 351 -11.30 -13.91 -21.15
N ILE A 352 -10.08 -13.41 -21.39
CA ILE A 352 -9.02 -13.34 -20.37
C ILE A 352 -9.45 -12.44 -19.20
N LEU A 353 -10.09 -11.29 -19.49
CA LEU A 353 -10.60 -10.38 -18.46
C LEU A 353 -11.70 -11.00 -17.61
N HIS A 354 -12.60 -11.79 -18.21
CA HIS A 354 -13.62 -12.52 -17.45
C HIS A 354 -12.98 -13.56 -16.54
N MET A 355 -12.07 -14.38 -17.07
CA MET A 355 -11.32 -15.37 -16.28
C MET A 355 -10.62 -14.71 -15.09
N ALA A 356 -9.91 -13.61 -15.33
CA ALA A 356 -9.20 -12.89 -14.28
C ALA A 356 -10.11 -12.29 -13.20
N LEU A 357 -11.36 -11.97 -13.52
CA LEU A 357 -12.34 -11.46 -12.56
C LEU A 357 -13.12 -12.56 -11.83
N ASP A 358 -13.28 -13.73 -12.45
CA ASP A 358 -13.88 -14.88 -11.80
C ASP A 358 -12.99 -15.39 -10.66
N ASP A 359 -11.68 -15.32 -10.84
CA ASP A 359 -10.68 -15.68 -9.82
C ASP A 359 -10.42 -14.57 -8.77
N ALA A 360 -10.91 -13.34 -9.02
CA ALA A 360 -10.65 -12.20 -8.17
C ALA A 360 -11.58 -12.14 -6.93
N VAL A 361 -11.01 -11.73 -5.80
CA VAL A 361 -11.75 -11.21 -4.64
C VAL A 361 -12.29 -9.83 -5.00
N ILE A 362 -13.61 -9.76 -5.19
CA ILE A 362 -14.35 -8.57 -5.62
C ILE A 362 -15.44 -8.30 -4.58
N GLU A 363 -15.60 -7.04 -4.17
CA GLU A 363 -16.69 -6.66 -3.26
C GLU A 363 -18.05 -6.88 -3.95
N GLU A 364 -19.11 -7.19 -3.19
CA GLU A 364 -20.42 -7.53 -3.75
C GLU A 364 -20.94 -6.46 -4.73
N GLU A 365 -20.74 -5.19 -4.41
CA GLU A 365 -21.13 -4.06 -5.25
C GLU A 365 -20.19 -3.79 -6.45
N GLU A 366 -18.93 -4.24 -6.38
CA GLU A 366 -17.97 -4.06 -7.47
C GLU A 366 -18.28 -4.98 -8.66
N ARG A 367 -18.80 -6.19 -8.43
CA ARG A 367 -19.06 -7.17 -9.51
C ARG A 367 -19.98 -6.62 -10.61
N PRO A 368 -21.21 -6.16 -10.33
CA PRO A 368 -22.08 -5.60 -11.37
C PRO A 368 -21.49 -4.33 -11.99
N PHE A 369 -20.70 -3.56 -11.22
CA PHE A 369 -20.00 -2.39 -11.75
C PHE A 369 -18.93 -2.76 -12.79
N LEU A 370 -18.20 -3.85 -12.57
CA LEU A 370 -17.15 -4.33 -13.46
C LEU A 370 -17.72 -4.99 -14.71
N GLU A 371 -18.70 -5.88 -14.56
CA GLU A 371 -19.26 -6.69 -15.65
C GLU A 371 -19.74 -5.84 -16.84
N VAL A 372 -20.46 -4.76 -16.57
CA VAL A 372 -20.98 -3.85 -17.62
C VAL A 372 -19.88 -3.08 -18.36
N ARG A 373 -18.66 -3.01 -17.79
CA ARG A 373 -17.52 -2.27 -18.34
C ARG A 373 -16.52 -3.16 -19.09
N LEU A 374 -16.50 -4.47 -18.83
CA LEU A 374 -15.47 -5.37 -19.37
C LEU A 374 -15.38 -5.38 -20.89
N LYS A 375 -16.52 -5.44 -21.59
CA LYS A 375 -16.54 -5.43 -23.06
C LYS A 375 -15.90 -4.16 -23.63
N ARG A 376 -16.11 -3.01 -22.99
CA ARG A 376 -15.49 -1.74 -23.38
C ARG A 376 -14.01 -1.73 -23.00
N HIS A 377 -13.68 -2.18 -21.80
CA HIS A 377 -12.30 -2.28 -21.32
C HIS A 377 -11.43 -3.13 -22.25
N ALA A 378 -11.91 -4.29 -22.70
CA ALA A 378 -11.20 -5.16 -23.65
C ALA A 378 -10.81 -4.42 -24.95
N LYS A 379 -11.72 -3.61 -25.50
CA LYS A 379 -11.46 -2.80 -26.70
C LYS A 379 -10.43 -1.69 -26.44
N GLU A 380 -10.52 -1.05 -25.28
CA GLU A 380 -9.60 0.01 -24.85
C GLU A 380 -8.19 -0.57 -24.60
N LEU A 381 -8.10 -1.72 -23.94
CA LEU A 381 -6.86 -2.47 -23.70
C LEU A 381 -6.19 -2.93 -25.00
N TYR A 382 -6.95 -3.56 -25.89
CA TYR A 382 -6.49 -3.93 -27.24
C TYR A 382 -5.86 -2.74 -27.99
N SER A 383 -6.48 -1.57 -27.87
CA SER A 383 -6.00 -0.34 -28.51
C SER A 383 -4.75 0.22 -27.82
N ALA A 384 -4.69 0.15 -26.48
CA ALA A 384 -3.56 0.59 -25.68
C ALA A 384 -2.30 -0.25 -25.95
N VAL A 385 -2.42 -1.58 -26.02
CA VAL A 385 -1.32 -2.49 -26.36
C VAL A 385 -0.71 -2.14 -27.73
N ARG A 386 -1.56 -1.89 -28.73
CA ARG A 386 -1.10 -1.49 -30.08
C ARG A 386 -0.43 -0.13 -30.11
N LYS A 387 -0.90 0.80 -29.28
CA LYS A 387 -0.27 2.11 -29.14
C LYS A 387 1.12 1.98 -28.49
N ALA A 388 1.26 1.13 -27.49
CA ALA A 388 2.52 0.89 -26.80
C ALA A 388 3.59 0.27 -27.72
N ALA A 389 3.19 -0.53 -28.71
CA ALA A 389 4.10 -1.09 -29.71
C ALA A 389 4.69 -0.06 -30.70
N GLY A 390 4.11 1.14 -30.79
CA GLY A 390 4.48 2.16 -31.78
C GLY A 390 4.25 1.72 -33.24
N PRO A 391 4.53 2.59 -34.23
CA PRO A 391 4.67 2.15 -35.61
C PRO A 391 5.95 1.30 -35.69
N ARG A 392 5.81 -0.01 -35.82
CA ARG A 392 6.93 -0.94 -36.06
C ARG A 392 7.74 -0.41 -37.25
N ARG A 393 9.03 -0.11 -37.03
CA ARG A 393 9.99 0.15 -38.12
C ARG A 393 10.44 -1.15 -38.75
#